data_AF-A0A285L7D9-F1
#
_entry.id   AF-A0A285L7D9-F1
#
_cell.length_a   1.000
_cell.length_b   1.000
_cell.length_c   1.000
_cell.angle_alpha   90.00
_cell.angle_beta   90.00
_cell.angle_gamma   90.00
#
_symmetry.space_group_name_H-M   'P 1'
#
loop_
_entity.id
_entity.type
_entity.pdbx_description
1 polymer ?
#
loop_
_entity_poly.entity_id
_entity_poly.type
_entity_poly.pdbx_seq_one_letter_code
_entity_poly.pdbx_strand_id
1 'polypeptide(L)'
;MTNERLRGAMAAANLTKHALAERLEISTKTIERWITQDRCPHPGLRLKVARELGHDETYLWPELLAGSRSAAASLSELVQIWPTRPEVPHEVWRSLMKQAAGHIDVLVYAGGFLVESLDFVNVVRTKAQAGVQIRILLGESDAPEVITRGREEGLPSLPQRCESTLEYLRETMDLPMVDIRTHRTTLYNSIYRFGDSMLVNTHSYGAYAAKSPVQHLQRIPGGRLFSYYQDSFEAVWKTGRPA
;
A
#
# COMPACT_ATOMS: atom_id res chain seq x y z
N MET A 1 -3.82 -4.60 21.08
CA MET A 1 -4.12 -5.25 19.81
C MET A 1 -4.27 -6.73 20.05
N THR A 2 -5.05 -7.43 19.22
CA THR A 2 -5.22 -8.88 19.37
C THR A 2 -4.14 -9.61 18.57
N ASN A 3 -3.48 -10.61 19.15
CA ASN A 3 -2.60 -11.51 18.42
C ASN A 3 -3.43 -12.53 17.60
N GLU A 4 -3.81 -12.13 16.38
CA GLU A 4 -4.58 -12.97 15.45
C GLU A 4 -3.79 -14.19 14.95
N ARG A 5 -2.46 -14.13 14.93
CA ARG A 5 -1.59 -15.24 14.48
C ARG A 5 -1.62 -16.39 15.48
N LEU A 6 -1.50 -16.08 16.77
CA LEU A 6 -1.66 -17.05 17.85
C LEU A 6 -3.06 -17.65 17.86
N ARG A 7 -4.10 -16.82 17.70
CA ARG A 7 -5.48 -17.31 17.63
C ARG A 7 -5.71 -18.24 16.44
N GLY A 8 -5.22 -17.86 15.25
CA GLY A 8 -5.31 -18.67 14.04
C GLY A 8 -4.56 -20.00 14.16
N ALA A 9 -3.35 -19.97 14.71
CA ALA A 9 -2.54 -21.16 14.97
C ALA A 9 -3.23 -22.13 15.94
N MET A 10 -3.82 -21.61 17.02
CA MET A 10 -4.61 -22.42 17.95
C MET A 10 -5.85 -23.04 17.29
N ALA A 11 -6.56 -22.26 16.47
CA ALA A 11 -7.71 -22.78 15.73
C ALA A 11 -7.31 -23.88 14.73
N ALA A 12 -6.21 -23.70 13.99
CA ALA A 12 -5.69 -24.71 13.07
C ALA A 12 -5.25 -26.00 13.78
N ALA A 13 -4.73 -25.88 15.01
CA ALA A 13 -4.35 -27.01 15.85
C ALA A 13 -5.54 -27.64 16.63
N ASN A 14 -6.77 -27.14 16.46
CA ASN A 14 -7.95 -27.51 17.27
C ASN A 14 -7.73 -27.38 18.79
N LEU A 15 -6.94 -26.40 19.22
CA LEU A 15 -6.64 -26.16 20.64
C LEU A 15 -7.43 -24.97 21.18
N THR A 16 -8.13 -25.20 22.28
CA THR A 16 -8.73 -24.11 23.07
C THR A 16 -7.67 -23.41 23.92
N LYS A 17 -7.98 -22.20 24.42
CA LYS A 17 -7.11 -21.51 25.40
C LYS A 17 -6.78 -22.40 26.60
N HIS A 18 -7.76 -23.18 27.07
CA HIS A 18 -7.59 -24.10 28.19
C HIS A 18 -6.68 -25.28 27.82
N ALA A 19 -6.92 -25.93 26.68
CA ALA A 19 -6.12 -27.07 26.25
C ALA A 19 -4.65 -26.68 26.02
N LEU A 20 -4.40 -25.50 25.42
CA LEU A 20 -3.03 -25.00 25.26
C LEU A 20 -2.38 -24.67 26.62
N ALA A 21 -3.14 -24.07 27.54
CA ALA A 21 -2.65 -23.75 28.88
C ALA A 21 -2.27 -25.02 29.66
N GLU A 22 -3.08 -26.06 29.56
CA GLU A 22 -2.86 -27.37 30.17
C GLU A 22 -1.59 -28.03 29.65
N ARG A 23 -1.39 -28.08 28.32
CA ARG A 23 -0.17 -28.65 27.72
C ARG A 23 1.10 -27.90 28.08
N LEU A 24 0.99 -26.59 28.30
CA LEU A 24 2.12 -25.74 28.65
C LEU A 24 2.34 -25.60 30.16
N GLU A 25 1.47 -26.21 30.97
CA GLU A 25 1.47 -26.14 32.44
C GLU A 25 1.42 -24.69 32.96
N ILE A 26 0.60 -23.84 32.34
CA ILE A 26 0.43 -22.44 32.72
C ILE A 26 -1.05 -22.09 32.87
N SER A 27 -1.33 -20.88 33.39
CA SER A 27 -2.72 -20.43 33.52
C SER A 27 -3.35 -20.06 32.17
N THR A 28 -4.62 -20.39 31.98
CA THR A 28 -5.43 -19.95 30.83
C THR A 28 -5.44 -18.43 30.67
N LYS A 29 -5.35 -17.69 31.79
CA LYS A 29 -5.25 -16.23 31.82
C LYS A 29 -3.96 -15.71 31.16
N THR A 30 -2.88 -16.49 31.23
CA THR A 30 -1.62 -16.17 30.55
C THR A 30 -1.80 -16.25 29.03
N ILE A 31 -2.42 -17.33 28.52
CA ILE A 31 -2.75 -17.47 27.09
C ILE A 31 -3.67 -16.33 26.64
N GLU A 32 -4.69 -16.03 27.43
CA GLU A 32 -5.62 -14.94 27.13
C GLU A 32 -4.93 -13.58 27.02
N ARG A 33 -3.94 -13.30 27.88
CA ARG A 33 -3.13 -12.08 27.79
C ARG A 33 -2.27 -12.05 26.53
N TRP A 34 -1.72 -13.17 26.08
CA TRP A 34 -0.98 -13.22 24.80
C TRP A 34 -1.90 -12.90 23.62
N ILE A 35 -3.14 -13.40 23.64
CA ILE A 35 -4.12 -13.15 22.57
C ILE A 35 -4.66 -11.72 22.62
N THR A 36 -5.02 -11.20 23.79
CA THR A 36 -5.79 -9.94 23.91
C THR A 36 -4.93 -8.70 24.14
N GLN A 37 -3.74 -8.87 24.72
CA GLN A 37 -2.83 -7.78 25.09
C GLN A 37 -1.54 -7.79 24.27
N ASP A 38 -1.43 -8.67 23.28
CA ASP A 38 -0.26 -8.83 22.41
C ASP A 38 1.06 -9.01 23.18
N ARG A 39 1.00 -9.68 24.34
CA ARG A 39 2.19 -9.89 25.18
C ARG A 39 3.07 -11.01 24.62
N CYS A 40 4.36 -10.71 24.47
CA CYS A 40 5.41 -11.70 24.20
C CYS A 40 5.72 -12.55 25.45
N PRO A 41 5.69 -13.90 25.38
CA PRO A 41 6.24 -14.75 26.42
C PRO A 41 7.78 -14.70 26.47
N HIS A 42 8.36 -15.17 27.57
CA HIS A 42 9.81 -15.37 27.67
C HIS A 42 10.29 -16.53 26.77
N PRO A 43 11.59 -16.56 26.37
CA PRO A 43 12.10 -17.45 25.33
C PRO A 43 11.74 -18.94 25.48
N GLY A 44 11.93 -19.51 26.68
CA GLY A 44 11.65 -20.93 26.91
C GLY A 44 10.17 -21.30 26.72
N LEU A 45 9.27 -20.37 27.04
CA LEU A 45 7.83 -20.59 26.89
C LEU A 45 7.37 -20.38 25.45
N ARG A 46 7.97 -19.41 24.73
CA ARG A 46 7.72 -19.23 23.29
C ARG A 46 8.07 -20.48 22.49
N LEU A 47 9.24 -21.08 22.77
CA LEU A 47 9.68 -22.30 22.10
C LEU A 47 8.70 -23.46 22.32
N LYS A 48 8.17 -23.62 23.54
CA LYS A 48 7.14 -24.64 23.83
C LYS A 48 5.85 -24.37 23.05
N VAL A 49 5.36 -23.12 23.03
CA VAL A 49 4.15 -22.74 22.27
C VAL A 49 4.35 -22.98 20.77
N ALA A 50 5.48 -22.55 20.23
CA ALA A 50 5.88 -22.74 18.84
C ALA A 50 5.84 -24.22 18.44
N ARG A 51 6.39 -25.11 19.30
CA ARG A 51 6.35 -26.56 19.10
C ARG A 51 4.93 -27.13 19.16
N GLU A 52 4.14 -26.76 20.18
CA GLU A 52 2.76 -27.23 20.34
C GLU A 52 1.85 -26.82 19.18
N LEU A 53 2.08 -25.63 18.62
CA LEU A 53 1.29 -25.08 17.51
C LEU A 53 1.89 -25.37 16.13
N GLY A 54 3.08 -25.97 16.05
CA GLY A 54 3.74 -26.27 14.77
C GLY A 54 4.14 -25.03 13.95
N HIS A 55 4.42 -23.90 14.62
CA HIS A 55 4.78 -22.63 13.98
C HIS A 55 6.09 -22.06 14.55
N ASP A 56 6.78 -21.21 13.79
CA ASP A 56 7.98 -20.51 14.25
C ASP A 56 7.65 -19.42 15.29
N GLU A 57 8.59 -19.14 16.22
CA GLU A 57 8.44 -18.07 17.22
C GLU A 57 8.18 -16.71 16.57
N THR A 58 8.86 -16.41 15.46
CA THR A 58 8.75 -15.13 14.76
C THR A 58 7.44 -14.99 13.98
N TYR A 59 6.78 -16.10 13.63
CA TYR A 59 5.42 -16.07 13.10
C TYR A 59 4.42 -15.69 14.20
N LEU A 60 4.52 -16.30 15.38
CA LEU A 60 3.61 -16.03 16.49
C LEU A 60 3.86 -14.65 17.14
N TRP A 61 5.12 -14.21 17.18
CA TRP A 61 5.57 -12.92 17.73
C TRP A 61 6.55 -12.22 16.77
N PRO A 62 6.06 -11.48 15.75
CA PRO A 62 6.91 -10.82 14.76
C PRO A 62 7.86 -9.76 15.29
N GLU A 63 7.61 -9.22 16.48
CA GLU A 63 8.50 -8.29 17.17
C GLU A 63 9.92 -8.86 17.41
N LEU A 64 10.07 -10.18 17.41
CA LEU A 64 11.37 -10.86 17.45
C LEU A 64 12.22 -10.61 16.19
N LEU A 65 11.60 -10.24 15.06
CA LEU A 65 12.29 -9.96 13.79
C LEU A 65 12.89 -8.55 13.71
N ALA A 66 12.59 -7.67 14.67
CA ALA A 66 13.00 -6.26 14.66
C ALA A 66 14.51 -6.04 14.93
N GLY A 67 15.37 -7.04 14.67
CA GLY A 67 16.79 -7.08 15.03
C GLY A 67 17.70 -6.09 14.29
N SER A 68 17.21 -5.38 13.26
CA SER A 68 17.93 -4.25 12.67
C SER A 68 17.12 -2.96 12.78
N ARG A 69 17.77 -1.88 13.23
CA ARG A 69 17.14 -0.55 13.38
C ARG A 69 16.48 -0.08 12.08
N SER A 70 17.05 -0.45 10.92
CA SER A 70 16.49 -0.10 9.62
C SER A 70 15.26 -0.93 9.23
N ALA A 71 15.23 -2.24 9.53
CA ALA A 71 14.03 -3.06 9.31
C ALA A 71 12.88 -2.61 10.23
N ALA A 72 13.18 -2.30 11.49
CA ALA A 72 12.21 -1.76 12.45
C ALA A 72 11.68 -0.39 12.01
N ALA A 73 12.54 0.49 11.48
CA ALA A 73 12.12 1.77 10.91
C ALA A 73 11.25 1.58 9.66
N SER A 74 11.60 0.66 8.77
CA SER A 74 10.80 0.40 7.56
C SER A 74 9.42 -0.18 7.89
N LEU A 75 9.33 -1.03 8.92
CA LEU A 75 8.03 -1.49 9.44
C LEU A 75 7.20 -0.34 10.04
N SER A 76 7.86 0.67 10.60
CA SER A 76 7.21 1.86 11.15
C SER A 76 6.76 2.85 10.07
N GLU A 77 7.26 2.74 8.84
CA GLU A 77 6.71 3.48 7.68
C GLU A 77 5.33 2.94 7.30
N LEU A 78 5.06 1.66 7.52
CA LEU A 78 3.78 1.05 7.18
C LEU A 78 2.69 1.45 8.19
N VAL A 79 1.83 2.38 7.78
CA VAL A 79 0.71 2.86 8.60
C VAL A 79 -0.44 1.86 8.59
N GLN A 80 -0.81 1.38 7.39
CA GLN A 80 -1.98 0.50 7.20
C GLN A 80 -1.86 -0.27 5.88
N ILE A 81 -2.45 -1.46 5.83
CA ILE A 81 -2.73 -2.17 4.58
C ILE A 81 -4.25 -2.34 4.44
N TRP A 82 -4.78 -2.03 3.25
CA TRP A 82 -6.13 -2.40 2.85
C TRP A 82 -6.08 -3.58 1.87
N PRO A 83 -6.92 -4.61 2.05
CA PRO A 83 -7.01 -5.77 1.17
C PRO A 83 -7.27 -5.43 -0.30
N THR A 84 -8.05 -4.39 -0.57
CA THR A 84 -8.38 -3.91 -1.92
C THR A 84 -8.39 -2.38 -1.99
N ARG A 85 -8.21 -1.80 -3.19
CA ARG A 85 -8.22 -0.33 -3.36
C ARG A 85 -9.56 0.33 -2.96
N PRO A 86 -10.74 -0.23 -3.28
CA PRO A 86 -12.03 0.33 -2.83
C PRO A 86 -12.21 0.34 -1.31
N GLU A 87 -11.46 -0.47 -0.56
CA GLU A 87 -11.50 -0.46 0.91
C GLU A 87 -10.71 0.70 1.53
N VAL A 88 -9.92 1.44 0.74
CA VAL A 88 -9.33 2.70 1.18
C VAL A 88 -10.44 3.74 1.27
N PRO A 89 -10.81 4.23 2.46
CA PRO A 89 -11.92 5.17 2.60
C PRO A 89 -11.68 6.45 1.79
N HIS A 90 -12.73 6.99 1.15
CA HIS A 90 -12.63 8.25 0.40
C HIS A 90 -12.08 9.39 1.26
N GLU A 91 -12.37 9.39 2.57
CA GLU A 91 -11.84 10.39 3.51
C GLU A 91 -10.32 10.32 3.65
N VAL A 92 -9.71 9.12 3.56
CA VAL A 92 -8.25 8.99 3.57
C VAL A 92 -7.66 9.68 2.33
N TRP A 93 -8.19 9.40 1.14
CA TRP A 93 -7.77 10.05 -0.10
C TRP A 93 -7.90 11.58 -0.01
N ARG A 94 -9.07 12.08 0.40
CA ARG A 94 -9.33 13.52 0.53
C ARG A 94 -8.42 14.18 1.57
N SER A 95 -8.22 13.54 2.70
CA SER A 95 -7.36 14.05 3.77
C SER A 95 -5.90 14.14 3.31
N LEU A 96 -5.38 13.10 2.66
CA LEU A 96 -4.02 13.11 2.10
C LEU A 96 -3.85 14.18 1.04
N MET A 97 -4.77 14.27 0.07
CA MET A 97 -4.78 15.33 -0.93
C MET A 97 -4.82 16.72 -0.30
N LYS A 98 -5.69 16.93 0.69
CA LYS A 98 -5.82 18.21 1.40
C LYS A 98 -4.54 18.58 2.17
N GLN A 99 -3.88 17.62 2.81
CA GLN A 99 -2.66 17.86 3.60
C GLN A 99 -1.39 17.93 2.76
N ALA A 100 -1.42 17.43 1.52
CA ALA A 100 -0.26 17.41 0.63
C ALA A 100 0.36 18.81 0.49
N ALA A 101 1.64 18.88 0.81
CA ALA A 101 2.49 20.06 0.66
C ALA A 101 3.76 19.67 -0.12
N GLY A 102 4.28 20.61 -0.91
CA GLY A 102 5.47 20.40 -1.74
C GLY A 102 5.19 19.62 -3.01
N HIS A 103 4.66 18.39 -2.92
CA HIS A 103 4.46 17.53 -4.09
C HIS A 103 3.23 16.61 -4.00
N ILE A 104 2.61 16.37 -5.16
CA ILE A 104 1.65 15.31 -5.44
C ILE A 104 2.19 14.53 -6.65
N ASP A 105 2.52 13.26 -6.44
CA ASP A 105 3.02 12.38 -7.50
C ASP A 105 2.03 11.24 -7.72
N VAL A 106 1.60 11.01 -8.97
CA VAL A 106 0.68 9.93 -9.34
C VAL A 106 1.28 9.10 -10.46
N LEU A 107 1.38 7.79 -10.27
CA LEU A 107 1.81 6.81 -11.28
C LEU A 107 0.76 5.71 -11.41
N VAL A 108 0.10 5.66 -12.56
CA VAL A 108 -0.99 4.73 -12.86
C VAL A 108 -1.01 4.40 -14.35
N TYR A 109 -1.63 3.29 -14.74
CA TYR A 109 -2.09 3.18 -16.13
C TYR A 109 -3.29 4.09 -16.37
N ALA A 110 -4.44 3.81 -15.75
CA ALA A 110 -5.64 4.62 -15.97
C ALA A 110 -5.91 5.64 -14.85
N GLY A 111 -6.13 5.19 -13.61
CA GLY A 111 -6.40 6.12 -12.50
C GLY A 111 -7.77 6.81 -12.50
N GLY A 112 -8.72 6.44 -13.39
CA GLY A 112 -10.01 7.13 -13.56
C GLY A 112 -10.82 7.41 -12.29
N PHE A 113 -10.75 6.56 -11.26
CA PHE A 113 -11.44 6.82 -9.98
C PHE A 113 -11.02 8.13 -9.29
N LEU A 114 -9.79 8.61 -9.55
CA LEU A 114 -9.32 9.90 -9.04
C LEU A 114 -10.18 11.04 -9.59
N VAL A 115 -10.36 11.08 -10.91
CA VAL A 115 -11.10 12.15 -11.58
C VAL A 115 -12.62 11.95 -11.48
N GLU A 116 -13.10 10.71 -11.49
CA GLU A 116 -14.54 10.38 -11.48
C GLU A 116 -15.16 10.45 -10.08
N SER A 117 -14.43 10.06 -9.03
CA SER A 117 -14.99 9.86 -7.68
C SER A 117 -14.36 10.72 -6.59
N LEU A 118 -13.16 11.26 -6.83
CA LEU A 118 -12.38 11.99 -5.84
C LEU A 118 -12.12 13.46 -6.21
N ASP A 119 -12.78 13.97 -7.26
CA ASP A 119 -12.69 15.37 -7.69
C ASP A 119 -11.24 15.82 -7.96
N PHE A 120 -10.42 14.90 -8.46
CA PHE A 120 -8.97 15.11 -8.52
C PHE A 120 -8.56 16.28 -9.43
N VAL A 121 -9.34 16.59 -10.46
CA VAL A 121 -9.10 17.74 -11.35
C VAL A 121 -9.11 19.07 -10.56
N ASN A 122 -10.11 19.27 -9.70
CA ASN A 122 -10.19 20.45 -8.84
C ASN A 122 -9.10 20.46 -7.76
N VAL A 123 -8.74 19.29 -7.23
CA VAL A 123 -7.59 19.15 -6.31
C VAL A 123 -6.32 19.63 -7.00
N VAL A 124 -6.06 19.17 -8.24
CA VAL A 124 -4.87 19.57 -9.01
C VAL A 124 -4.85 21.09 -9.19
N ARG A 125 -5.96 21.68 -9.65
CA ARG A 125 -6.10 23.13 -9.82
C ARG A 125 -5.79 23.90 -8.54
N THR A 126 -6.40 23.50 -7.43
CA THR A 126 -6.26 24.16 -6.13
C THR A 126 -4.82 24.05 -5.60
N LYS A 127 -4.20 22.88 -5.75
CA LYS A 127 -2.87 22.61 -5.22
C LYS A 127 -1.76 23.25 -6.04
N ALA A 128 -1.89 23.26 -7.36
CA ALA A 128 -1.01 23.98 -8.26
C ALA A 128 -1.00 25.49 -7.94
N GLN A 129 -2.18 26.10 -7.76
CA GLN A 129 -2.31 27.51 -7.34
C GLN A 129 -1.69 27.79 -5.97
N ALA A 130 -1.69 26.81 -5.07
CA ALA A 130 -1.02 26.90 -3.77
C ALA A 130 0.49 26.60 -3.83
N GLY A 131 1.07 26.43 -5.03
CA GLY A 131 2.51 26.21 -5.24
C GLY A 131 2.99 24.77 -5.02
N VAL A 132 2.08 23.80 -4.97
CA VAL A 132 2.43 22.37 -4.87
C VAL A 132 2.79 21.85 -6.25
N GLN A 133 3.93 21.15 -6.38
CA GLN A 133 4.32 20.48 -7.61
C GLN A 133 3.46 19.24 -7.85
N ILE A 134 2.91 19.09 -9.04
CA ILE A 134 2.02 17.99 -9.41
C ILE A 134 2.62 17.26 -10.60
N ARG A 135 2.87 15.97 -10.42
CA ARG A 135 3.48 15.10 -11.43
C ARG A 135 2.59 13.88 -11.65
N ILE A 136 2.03 13.75 -12.84
CA ILE A 136 1.11 12.65 -13.16
C ILE A 136 1.71 11.84 -14.32
N LEU A 137 1.80 10.53 -14.13
CA LEU A 137 2.17 9.54 -15.14
C LEU A 137 0.97 8.65 -15.42
N LEU A 138 0.49 8.67 -16.66
CA LEU A 138 -0.56 7.80 -17.18
C LEU A 138 0.00 6.76 -18.16
N GLY A 139 -0.66 5.62 -18.27
CA GLY A 139 -0.36 4.64 -19.30
C GLY A 139 -0.63 5.22 -20.68
N GLU A 140 0.29 4.99 -21.61
CA GLU A 140 0.07 5.33 -23.01
C GLU A 140 -0.94 4.36 -23.64
N SER A 141 -2.04 4.90 -24.15
CA SER A 141 -3.25 4.12 -24.47
C SER A 141 -3.00 3.07 -25.56
N ASP A 142 -2.18 3.36 -26.56
CA ASP A 142 -1.83 2.46 -27.66
C ASP A 142 -0.58 1.60 -27.41
N ALA A 143 0.04 1.72 -26.24
CA ALA A 143 1.24 0.98 -25.90
C ALA A 143 0.97 -0.53 -25.73
N PRO A 144 1.82 -1.41 -26.31
CA PRO A 144 1.70 -2.86 -26.13
C PRO A 144 1.66 -3.30 -24.66
N GLU A 145 2.36 -2.59 -23.78
CA GLU A 145 2.43 -2.88 -22.35
C GLU A 145 1.08 -2.66 -21.64
N VAL A 146 0.36 -1.59 -22.01
CA VAL A 146 -1.00 -1.30 -21.50
C VAL A 146 -2.02 -2.28 -22.07
N ILE A 147 -1.94 -2.56 -23.37
CA ILE A 147 -2.85 -3.51 -24.03
C ILE A 147 -2.68 -4.92 -23.46
N THR A 148 -1.43 -5.38 -23.30
CA THR A 148 -1.12 -6.69 -22.71
C THR A 148 -1.63 -6.75 -21.28
N ARG A 149 -1.36 -5.72 -20.47
CA ARG A 149 -1.87 -5.67 -19.10
C ARG A 149 -3.39 -5.75 -19.04
N GLY A 150 -4.08 -5.02 -19.91
CA GLY A 150 -5.55 -5.07 -19.99
C GLY A 150 -6.07 -6.49 -20.23
N ARG A 151 -5.38 -7.29 -21.05
CA ARG A 151 -5.73 -8.71 -21.26
C ARG A 151 -5.44 -9.56 -20.03
N GLU A 152 -4.26 -9.40 -19.41
CA GLU A 152 -3.86 -10.15 -18.20
C GLU A 152 -4.82 -9.92 -17.03
N GLU A 153 -5.34 -8.70 -16.89
CA GLU A 153 -6.24 -8.31 -15.79
C GLU A 153 -7.72 -8.63 -16.07
N GLY A 154 -8.06 -9.12 -17.27
CA GLY A 154 -9.44 -9.29 -17.71
C GLY A 154 -10.17 -7.96 -17.93
N LEU A 155 -9.43 -6.88 -18.20
CA LEU A 155 -9.92 -5.52 -18.42
C LEU A 155 -9.45 -4.98 -19.79
N PRO A 156 -10.02 -5.47 -20.92
CA PRO A 156 -9.61 -5.04 -22.26
C PRO A 156 -9.88 -3.54 -22.54
N SER A 157 -10.67 -2.88 -21.69
CA SER A 157 -10.93 -1.43 -21.75
C SER A 157 -9.82 -0.57 -21.12
N LEU A 158 -8.74 -1.15 -20.61
CA LEU A 158 -7.67 -0.41 -19.94
C LEU A 158 -7.06 0.69 -20.82
N PRO A 159 -6.70 0.46 -22.10
CA PRO A 159 -6.30 1.51 -23.05
C PRO A 159 -7.22 2.74 -23.07
N GLN A 160 -8.52 2.52 -23.27
CA GLN A 160 -9.51 3.59 -23.36
C GLN A 160 -9.68 4.34 -22.04
N ARG A 161 -9.51 3.65 -20.91
CA ARG A 161 -9.55 4.28 -19.58
C ARG A 161 -8.32 5.17 -19.33
N CYS A 162 -7.16 4.83 -19.89
CA CYS A 162 -5.99 5.69 -19.84
C CYS A 162 -6.24 6.98 -20.62
N GLU A 163 -6.73 6.86 -21.86
CA GLU A 163 -7.10 8.01 -22.70
C GLU A 163 -8.16 8.89 -22.01
N SER A 164 -9.25 8.28 -21.53
CA SER A 164 -10.32 9.02 -20.86
C SER A 164 -9.84 9.78 -19.62
N THR A 165 -8.93 9.20 -18.82
CA THR A 165 -8.38 9.90 -17.65
C THR A 165 -7.50 11.08 -18.08
N LEU A 166 -6.72 10.93 -19.16
CA LEU A 166 -5.95 12.03 -19.73
C LEU A 166 -6.87 13.16 -20.21
N GLU A 167 -7.99 12.85 -20.86
CA GLU A 167 -8.97 13.84 -21.31
C GLU A 167 -9.51 14.71 -20.17
N TYR A 168 -9.86 14.11 -19.02
CA TYR A 168 -10.27 14.86 -17.83
C TYR A 168 -9.17 15.79 -17.31
N LEU A 169 -7.90 15.42 -17.46
CA LEU A 169 -6.76 16.18 -16.94
C LEU A 169 -6.25 17.25 -17.91
N ARG A 170 -6.69 17.27 -19.18
CA ARG A 170 -6.26 18.26 -20.19
C ARG A 170 -6.43 19.70 -19.72
N GLU A 171 -7.52 20.00 -19.01
CA GLU A 171 -7.78 21.36 -18.49
C GLU A 171 -6.79 21.84 -17.41
N THR A 172 -5.94 20.94 -16.92
CA THR A 172 -4.92 21.25 -15.90
C THR A 172 -3.50 21.30 -16.45
N MET A 173 -3.27 20.90 -17.71
CA MET A 173 -1.93 20.75 -18.28
C MET A 173 -1.20 22.09 -18.47
N ASP A 174 -1.94 23.17 -18.70
CA ASP A 174 -1.36 24.52 -18.86
C ASP A 174 -1.13 25.24 -17.51
N LEU A 175 -1.50 24.61 -16.39
CA LEU A 175 -1.30 25.22 -15.08
C LEU A 175 0.19 25.18 -14.68
N PRO A 176 0.71 26.26 -14.09
CA PRO A 176 2.06 26.23 -13.53
C PRO A 176 2.12 25.15 -12.44
N MET A 177 3.28 24.51 -12.30
CA MET A 177 3.53 23.41 -11.35
C MET A 177 2.86 22.07 -11.71
N VAL A 178 2.14 21.95 -12.83
CA VAL A 178 1.55 20.69 -13.28
C VAL A 178 2.35 20.13 -14.45
N ASP A 179 2.85 18.91 -14.30
CA ASP A 179 3.48 18.12 -15.36
C ASP A 179 2.71 16.81 -15.52
N ILE A 180 2.17 16.57 -16.72
CA ILE A 180 1.50 15.30 -17.06
C ILE A 180 2.28 14.61 -18.17
N ARG A 181 2.56 13.33 -17.95
CA ARG A 181 3.32 12.47 -18.86
C ARG A 181 2.57 11.17 -19.11
N THR A 182 2.81 10.59 -20.27
CA THR A 182 2.46 9.20 -20.58
C THR A 182 3.69 8.29 -20.47
N HIS A 183 3.48 7.02 -20.19
CA HIS A 183 4.55 6.03 -20.06
C HIS A 183 4.19 4.67 -20.66
N ARG A 184 5.24 3.94 -21.05
CA ARG A 184 5.17 2.58 -21.61
C ARG A 184 5.77 1.52 -20.69
N THR A 185 6.13 1.88 -19.45
CA THR A 185 6.73 0.95 -18.49
C THR A 185 5.72 -0.07 -17.98
N THR A 186 6.15 -1.32 -17.84
CA THR A 186 5.44 -2.33 -17.05
C THR A 186 5.33 -1.87 -15.59
N LEU A 187 4.11 -1.82 -15.06
CA LEU A 187 3.85 -1.47 -13.67
C LEU A 187 3.64 -2.70 -12.78
N TYR A 188 4.39 -2.74 -11.68
CA TYR A 188 4.19 -3.70 -10.58
C TYR A 188 3.31 -3.13 -9.46
N ASN A 189 3.13 -1.81 -9.46
CA ASN A 189 2.28 -1.08 -8.52
C ASN A 189 1.89 0.26 -9.14
N SER A 190 0.82 0.83 -8.62
CA SER A 190 0.51 2.25 -8.78
C SER A 190 0.94 3.01 -7.52
N ILE A 191 1.42 4.23 -7.70
CA ILE A 191 1.92 5.08 -6.62
C ILE A 191 1.08 6.36 -6.57
N TYR A 192 0.65 6.74 -5.37
CA TYR A 192 -0.02 8.00 -5.11
C TYR A 192 0.66 8.64 -3.91
N ARG A 193 1.50 9.65 -4.15
CA ARG A 193 2.25 10.36 -3.11
C ARG A 193 1.65 11.73 -2.87
N PHE A 194 1.52 12.07 -1.60
CA PHE A 194 0.95 13.30 -1.09
C PHE A 194 1.88 13.84 0.00
N GLY A 195 2.90 14.62 -0.39
CA GLY A 195 3.97 14.98 0.54
C GLY A 195 4.70 13.74 1.07
N ASP A 196 4.80 13.66 2.39
CA ASP A 196 5.46 12.56 3.09
C ASP A 196 4.55 11.34 3.34
N SER A 197 3.35 11.31 2.76
CA SER A 197 2.46 10.15 2.79
C SER A 197 2.32 9.54 1.38
N MET A 198 2.26 8.22 1.30
CA MET A 198 2.20 7.51 0.03
C MET A 198 1.26 6.31 0.11
N LEU A 199 0.37 6.18 -0.87
CA LEU A 199 -0.40 4.97 -1.10
C LEU A 199 0.25 4.18 -2.24
N VAL A 200 0.62 2.94 -1.97
CA VAL A 200 1.18 2.01 -2.96
C VAL A 200 0.17 0.91 -3.20
N ASN A 201 -0.45 0.92 -4.39
CA ASN A 201 -1.39 -0.12 -4.80
C ASN A 201 -0.63 -1.18 -5.60
N THR A 202 -0.25 -2.26 -4.93
CA THR A 202 0.48 -3.39 -5.55
C THR A 202 -0.39 -4.07 -6.58
N HIS A 203 0.13 -4.40 -7.76
CA HIS A 203 -0.64 -5.07 -8.80
C HIS A 203 -0.44 -6.59 -8.72
N SER A 204 -1.54 -7.33 -8.70
CA SER A 204 -1.52 -8.80 -8.76
C SER A 204 -1.78 -9.27 -10.19
N TYR A 205 -1.10 -10.33 -10.63
CA TYR A 205 -1.41 -10.95 -11.92
C TYR A 205 -2.82 -11.55 -11.90
N GLY A 206 -3.60 -11.38 -12.98
CA GLY A 206 -4.97 -11.89 -13.07
C GLY A 206 -6.03 -11.05 -12.36
N ALA A 207 -5.66 -9.94 -11.72
CA ALA A 207 -6.59 -9.06 -11.03
C ALA A 207 -6.31 -7.60 -11.40
N TYR A 208 -7.34 -6.88 -11.86
CA TYR A 208 -7.20 -5.45 -12.10
C TYR A 208 -6.90 -4.69 -10.81
N ALA A 209 -6.20 -3.55 -10.93
CA ALA A 209 -5.61 -2.80 -9.82
C ALA A 209 -6.55 -2.58 -8.62
N ALA A 210 -7.86 -2.37 -8.86
CA ALA A 210 -8.81 -2.14 -7.77
C ALA A 210 -8.96 -3.35 -6.83
N LYS A 211 -8.82 -4.58 -7.33
CA LYS A 211 -8.89 -5.80 -6.52
C LYS A 211 -7.59 -6.12 -5.78
N SER A 212 -6.57 -5.29 -5.93
CA SER A 212 -5.26 -5.55 -5.35
C SER A 212 -5.02 -4.69 -4.09
N PRO A 213 -4.16 -5.14 -3.17
CA PRO A 213 -3.92 -4.44 -1.91
C PRO A 213 -3.35 -3.03 -2.07
N VAL A 214 -3.57 -2.21 -1.06
CA VAL A 214 -2.97 -0.88 -0.93
C VAL A 214 -2.23 -0.76 0.39
N GLN A 215 -0.99 -0.33 0.33
CA GLN A 215 -0.16 -0.02 1.49
C GLN A 215 -0.12 1.49 1.69
N HIS A 216 -0.36 1.97 2.91
CA HIS A 216 -0.11 3.35 3.30
C HIS A 216 1.25 3.44 3.97
N LEU A 217 2.14 4.22 3.36
CA LEU A 217 3.46 4.51 3.85
C LEU A 217 3.54 5.96 4.32
N GLN A 218 4.12 6.16 5.50
CA GLN A 218 4.51 7.47 6.00
C GLN A 218 6.03 7.54 6.01
N ARG A 219 6.62 8.58 5.41
CA ARG A 219 8.06 8.80 5.49
C ARG A 219 8.46 9.02 6.94
N ILE A 220 9.49 8.28 7.39
CA ILE A 220 10.15 8.52 8.67
C ILE A 220 11.68 8.50 8.52
N PRO A 221 12.44 9.16 9.41
CA PRO A 221 13.89 9.06 9.42
C PRO A 221 14.37 7.61 9.61
N GLY A 222 15.30 7.17 8.76
CA GLY A 222 15.87 5.82 8.79
C GLY A 222 14.99 4.73 8.15
N GLY A 223 13.78 5.08 7.72
CA GLY A 223 12.97 4.29 6.81
C GLY A 223 13.60 4.19 5.42
N ARG A 224 13.25 3.14 4.67
CA ARG A 224 13.78 2.89 3.31
C ARG A 224 12.68 2.55 2.31
N LEU A 225 11.49 2.16 2.76
CA LEU A 225 10.41 1.71 1.92
C LEU A 225 9.79 2.90 1.16
N PHE A 226 9.62 4.05 1.83
CA PHE A 226 9.11 5.25 1.17
C PHE A 226 10.06 5.72 0.06
N SER A 227 11.36 5.83 0.37
CA SER A 227 12.37 6.25 -0.61
C SER A 227 12.49 5.26 -1.76
N TYR A 228 12.38 3.96 -1.49
CA TYR A 228 12.41 2.93 -2.52
C TYR A 228 11.29 3.12 -3.57
N TYR A 229 10.05 3.33 -3.14
CA TYR A 229 8.95 3.58 -4.07
C TYR A 229 9.05 4.97 -4.73
N GLN A 230 9.59 5.96 -4.03
CA GLN A 230 9.90 7.25 -4.65
C GLN A 230 10.93 7.10 -5.77
N ASP A 231 12.01 6.35 -5.57
CA ASP A 231 13.03 6.10 -6.60
C ASP A 231 12.43 5.35 -7.80
N SER A 232 11.49 4.42 -7.55
CA SER A 232 10.72 3.75 -8.60
C SER A 232 9.85 4.75 -9.39
N PHE A 233 9.21 5.71 -8.73
CA PHE A 233 8.47 6.78 -9.42
C PHE A 233 9.41 7.60 -10.30
N GLU A 234 10.56 8.04 -9.76
CA GLU A 234 11.54 8.83 -10.51
C GLU A 234 12.11 8.08 -11.72
N ALA A 235 12.28 6.76 -11.61
CA ALA A 235 12.73 5.94 -12.73
C ALA A 235 11.74 5.96 -13.91
N VAL A 236 10.44 5.89 -13.63
CA VAL A 236 9.40 6.01 -14.67
C VAL A 236 9.28 7.46 -15.15
N TRP A 237 9.37 8.44 -14.24
CA TRP A 237 9.31 9.86 -14.59
C TRP A 237 10.36 10.26 -15.62
N LYS A 238 11.59 9.76 -15.47
CA LYS A 238 12.71 10.03 -16.39
C LYS A 238 12.46 9.54 -17.83
N THR A 239 11.68 8.49 -18.01
CA THR A 239 11.41 7.89 -19.34
C THR A 239 10.03 8.24 -19.88
N GLY A 240 9.13 8.77 -19.05
CA GLY A 240 7.82 9.27 -19.44
C GLY A 240 7.93 10.43 -20.44
N ARG A 241 6.98 10.50 -21.36
CA ARG A 241 6.89 11.54 -22.39
C ARG A 241 5.80 12.54 -22.01
N PRO A 242 5.97 13.84 -22.25
CA PRO A 242 4.87 14.81 -22.12
C PRO A 242 3.62 14.29 -22.85
N ALA A 243 2.47 14.38 -22.17
CA ALA A 243 1.19 13.94 -22.72
C ALA A 243 0.63 14.93 -23.76
#